data_AF-A0AAJ2ZIM9-F1
#
_entry.id   AF-A0AAJ2ZIM9-F1
#
_cell.length_a   1.000
_cell.length_b   1.000
_cell.length_c   1.000
_cell.angle_alpha   90.00
_cell.angle_beta   90.00
_cell.angle_gamma   90.00
#
_symmetry.space_group_name_H-M   'P 1'
#
loop_
_entity.id
_entity.type
_entity.pdbx_description
1 polymer ?
#
loop_
_entity_poly.entity_id
_entity_poly.type
_entity_poly.pdbx_seq_one_letter_code
_entity_poly.pdbx_strand_id
1 'polypeptide(L)' 'MSDDEQVGDASGKGGRLLGWVFRNLAGPSQVQGAVQGGSRLAREAWKQDLERRKQWSREQRELKRARREARRADGQP' A
#
# COMPACT_ATOMS: atom_id res chain seq x y z
N MET A 1 57.04 -1.20 34.84
CA MET A 1 56.67 -1.47 33.45
C MET A 1 55.19 -1.77 33.46
N SER A 2 54.41 -0.75 33.13
CA SER A 2 52.99 -0.81 32.87
C SER A 2 52.82 -1.06 31.38
N ASP A 3 51.85 -1.87 30.99
CA ASP A 3 51.03 -1.65 29.78
C ASP A 3 49.94 -2.74 29.79
N ASP A 4 48.87 -2.45 30.52
CA ASP A 4 47.58 -3.11 30.35
C ASP A 4 46.85 -2.28 29.29
N GLU A 5 46.91 -2.77 28.05
CA GLU A 5 46.40 -2.07 26.87
C GLU A 5 44.86 -2.05 26.93
N GLN A 6 44.30 -0.94 27.41
CA GLN A 6 42.87 -0.68 27.34
C GLN A 6 42.45 -0.57 25.87
N VAL A 7 41.89 -1.64 25.35
CA VAL A 7 41.14 -1.67 24.09
C VAL A 7 39.90 -0.79 24.26
N GLY A 8 40.05 0.49 23.96
CA GLY A 8 38.98 1.47 24.00
C GLY A 8 37.94 1.20 22.91
N ASP A 9 36.72 0.91 23.36
CA ASP A 9 35.51 0.72 22.55
C ASP A 9 35.32 1.86 21.52
N ALA A 10 35.45 1.53 20.23
CA ALA A 10 35.28 2.45 19.11
C ALA A 10 33.79 2.69 18.75
N SER A 11 32.83 2.27 19.58
CA SER A 11 31.39 2.34 19.30
C SER A 11 30.80 3.78 19.31
N GLY A 12 31.50 4.78 19.85
CA GLY A 12 30.95 6.12 20.07
C GLY A 12 31.26 7.22 19.03
N LYS A 13 32.28 7.05 18.17
CA LYS A 13 32.81 8.17 17.36
C LYS A 13 32.02 8.46 16.08
N GLY A 14 31.30 7.48 15.53
CA GLY A 14 30.50 7.67 14.31
C GLY A 14 29.11 8.27 14.53
N GLY A 15 28.49 8.04 15.68
CA GLY A 15 27.06 8.36 15.89
C GLY A 15 26.76 9.86 15.99
N ARG A 16 27.62 10.64 16.64
CA ARG A 16 27.35 12.08 16.86
C ARG A 16 27.58 12.93 15.62
N LEU A 17 28.63 12.64 14.85
CA LEU A 17 28.90 13.33 13.58
C LEU A 17 27.84 12.97 12.54
N LEU A 18 27.51 11.68 12.41
CA LEU A 18 26.48 11.24 11.48
C LEU A 18 25.08 11.78 11.87
N GLY A 19 24.77 11.82 13.16
CA GLY A 19 23.55 12.44 13.68
C GLY A 19 23.49 13.94 13.43
N TRP A 20 24.61 14.65 13.55
CA TRP A 20 24.71 16.08 13.21
C TRP A 20 24.52 16.32 11.71
N VAL A 21 25.14 15.49 10.85
CA VAL A 21 24.97 15.55 9.39
C VAL A 21 23.51 15.32 9.00
N PHE A 22 22.87 14.29 9.54
CA PHE A 22 21.46 14.01 9.25
C PHE A 22 20.56 15.17 9.72
N ARG A 23 20.84 15.73 10.90
CA ARG A 23 20.06 16.85 11.45
C ARG A 23 20.18 18.13 10.62
N ASN A 24 21.36 18.45 10.10
CA ASN A 24 21.65 19.74 9.48
C ASN A 24 21.65 19.71 7.94
N LEU A 25 21.93 18.57 7.32
CA LEU A 25 22.05 18.45 5.86
C LEU A 25 20.90 17.67 5.21
N ALA A 26 20.29 16.69 5.89
CA ALA A 26 19.24 15.85 5.27
C ALA A 26 17.90 16.56 5.12
N GLY A 27 17.76 17.79 5.63
CA GLY A 27 16.50 18.53 5.65
C GLY A 27 15.44 17.85 6.51
N PRO A 28 14.33 18.52 6.82
CA PRO A 28 13.19 17.85 7.43
C PRO A 28 12.71 16.72 6.51
N SER A 29 12.39 15.55 7.09
CA SER A 29 11.82 14.44 6.34
C SER A 29 10.54 14.92 5.65
N GLN A 30 10.60 15.09 4.33
CA GLN A 30 9.45 15.56 3.58
C GLN A 30 8.45 14.41 3.47
N VAL A 31 7.28 14.60 4.08
CA VAL A 31 6.13 13.68 4.04
C VAL A 31 5.18 14.01 2.88
N GLN A 32 5.55 14.95 2.01
CA GLN A 32 4.74 15.37 0.86
C GLN A 32 4.57 14.19 -0.11
N GLY A 33 3.39 13.56 -0.05
CA GLY A 33 3.08 12.36 -0.84
C GLY A 33 3.22 11.03 -0.10
N ALA A 34 3.40 11.00 1.23
CA ALA A 34 3.56 9.77 2.00
C ALA A 34 2.35 8.82 1.93
N VAL A 35 1.19 9.29 1.47
CA VAL A 35 0.08 8.44 1.01
C VAL A 35 0.08 8.42 -0.51
N GLN A 36 0.91 7.55 -1.09
CA GLN A 36 0.87 7.24 -2.51
C GLN A 36 -0.47 6.53 -2.80
N GLY A 37 -1.34 7.18 -3.57
CA GLY A 37 -2.71 6.70 -3.85
C GLY A 37 -3.84 7.60 -3.38
N GLY A 38 -3.54 8.70 -2.67
CA GLY A 38 -4.52 9.73 -2.32
C GLY A 38 -4.89 10.68 -3.47
N SER A 39 -4.21 10.60 -4.61
CA SER A 39 -4.42 11.51 -5.74
C SER A 39 -5.85 11.40 -6.28
N ARG A 40 -6.36 12.52 -6.78
CA ARG A 40 -7.71 12.58 -7.36
C ARG A 40 -7.89 11.56 -8.49
N LEU A 41 -6.86 11.39 -9.33
CA LEU A 41 -6.84 10.40 -10.40
C LEU A 41 -6.97 8.96 -9.88
N ALA A 42 -6.23 8.60 -8.83
CA ALA A 42 -6.32 7.26 -8.24
C ALA A 42 -7.72 6.98 -7.66
N ARG A 43 -8.36 8.00 -7.05
CA ARG A 43 -9.73 7.90 -6.54
C ARG A 43 -10.76 7.72 -7.65
N GLU A 44 -10.61 8.45 -8.76
CA GLU A 44 -11.51 8.35 -9.92
C GLU A 44 -11.36 7.00 -10.62
N ALA A 45 -10.12 6.52 -10.82
CA ALA A 45 -9.87 5.18 -11.37
C ALA A 45 -10.48 4.08 -10.50
N TRP A 46 -10.35 4.18 -9.17
CA TRP A 46 -10.95 3.23 -8.23
C TRP A 46 -12.48 3.22 -8.29
N LYS A 47 -13.12 4.40 -8.41
CA LYS A 47 -14.58 4.49 -8.57
C LYS A 47 -15.06 3.83 -9.86
N GLN A 48 -14.41 4.12 -10.99
CA GLN A 48 -14.75 3.50 -12.28
C GLN A 48 -14.58 1.98 -12.23
N ASP A 49 -13.53 1.49 -11.58
CA ASP A 49 -13.31 0.06 -11.39
C ASP A 49 -14.43 -0.59 -10.56
N LEU A 50 -14.85 0.05 -9.47
CA LEU A 50 -15.97 -0.41 -8.65
C LEU A 50 -17.29 -0.46 -9.42
N GLU A 51 -17.55 0.51 -10.29
CA GLU A 51 -18.75 0.53 -11.14
C GLU A 51 -18.75 -0.63 -12.14
N ARG A 52 -17.62 -0.91 -12.79
CA ARG A 52 -17.47 -2.07 -13.68
C ARG A 52 -17.71 -3.39 -12.95
N ARG A 53 -17.18 -3.54 -11.73
CA ARG A 53 -17.42 -4.74 -10.89
C ARG A 53 -18.89 -4.89 -10.49
N LYS A 54 -19.59 -3.78 -10.24
CA LYS A 54 -21.04 -3.80 -9.94
C LYS A 54 -21.87 -4.18 -11.16
N GLN A 55 -21.50 -3.73 -12.35
CA GLN A 55 -22.14 -4.13 -13.62
C GLN A 55 -22.06 -5.65 -13.80
N TRP A 56 -20.86 -6.23 -13.63
CA TRP A 56 -20.66 -7.67 -13.67
C TRP A 56 -21.59 -8.42 -12.69
N SER A 57 -21.79 -7.90 -11.48
CA SER A 57 -22.69 -8.53 -10.50
C SER A 57 -24.17 -8.47 -10.91
N ARG A 58 -24.60 -7.46 -11.67
CA ARG A 58 -25.98 -7.34 -12.17
C ARG A 58 -26.21 -8.32 -13.33
N GLU A 59 -25.31 -8.33 -14.31
CA GLU A 59 -25.37 -9.23 -15.46
C GLU A 59 -25.33 -10.71 -15.03
N GLN A 60 -24.49 -11.06 -14.05
CA GLN A 60 -24.47 -12.41 -13.49
C GLN A 60 -25.78 -12.78 -12.78
N ARG A 61 -26.46 -11.83 -12.13
CA ARG A 61 -27.78 -12.08 -11.53
C ARG A 61 -28.85 -12.25 -12.59
N GLU A 62 -28.80 -11.49 -13.67
CA GLU A 62 -29.73 -11.61 -14.79
C GLU A 62 -29.53 -12.93 -15.53
N LEU A 63 -28.28 -13.32 -15.83
CA LEU A 63 -27.96 -14.64 -16.37
C LEU A 63 -28.45 -15.76 -15.45
N LYS A 64 -28.27 -15.63 -14.13
CA LYS A 64 -28.77 -16.62 -13.16
C LYS A 64 -30.30 -16.66 -13.10
N ARG A 65 -30.98 -15.52 -13.30
CA ARG A 65 -32.45 -15.46 -13.41
C ARG A 65 -32.93 -16.12 -14.69
N ALA A 66 -32.36 -15.73 -15.84
CA ALA A 66 -32.68 -16.34 -17.13
C ALA A 66 -32.44 -17.86 -17.13
N ARG A 67 -31.35 -18.33 -16.51
CA ARG A 67 -31.07 -19.77 -16.36
C ARG A 67 -32.07 -20.49 -15.45
N ARG A 68 -32.58 -19.80 -14.42
CA ARG A 68 -33.65 -20.34 -13.55
C ARG A 68 -35.00 -20.37 -14.27
N GLU A 69 -35.31 -19.34 -15.05
CA GLU A 69 -36.52 -19.27 -15.86
C GLU A 69 -36.52 -20.31 -16.97
N ALA A 70 -35.39 -20.50 -17.67
CA ALA A 70 -35.21 -21.56 -18.65
C ALA A 70 -35.43 -22.95 -18.03
N ARG A 71 -34.81 -23.25 -16.88
CA ARG A 71 -35.03 -24.54 -16.18
C ARG A 71 -36.48 -24.75 -15.76
N ARG A 72 -37.20 -23.69 -15.38
CA ARG A 72 -38.64 -23.76 -15.06
C ARG A 72 -39.50 -23.96 -16.30
N ALA A 73 -39.17 -23.30 -17.42
CA ALA A 73 -39.87 -23.40 -18.69
C ALA A 73 -39.67 -24.78 -19.34
N ASP A 74 -38.46 -25.35 -19.22
CA ASP A 74 -38.11 -26.67 -19.76
C ASP A 74 -38.67 -27.84 -18.93
N GLY A 75 -39.42 -27.58 -17.85
CA GLY A 75 -40.12 -28.60 -17.07
C GLY A 75 -39.23 -29.63 -16.39
N GLN A 76 -37.92 -29.36 -16.26
CA GLN A 76 -36.97 -30.27 -15.62
C GLN A 76 -36.94 -30.01 -14.10
N PRO A 77 -37.28 -31.00 -13.25
CA PRO A 77 -37.29 -30.83 -11.79
C PRO A 77 -35.92 -30.41 -11.22
#